data_AF-A0A4S4EKF5-F1
#
_entry.id   AF-A0A4S4EKF5-F1
#
_cell.length_a   1.000
_cell.length_b   1.000
_cell.length_c   1.000
_cell.angle_alpha   90.00
_cell.angle_beta   90.00
_cell.angle_gamma   90.00
#
_symmetry.space_group_name_H-M   'P 1'
#
loop_
_entity.id
_entity.type
_entity.pdbx_description
1 polymer ?
#
loop_
_entity_poly.entity_id
_entity_poly.type
_entity_poly.pdbx_seq_one_letter_code
_entity_poly.pdbx_strand_id
1 'polypeptide(L)'
;MHLPVIPNQVALLDYGQVKDLPDILRLGYANLVIAIADNDAVRASESYRELGIHTLINCKDGQKEMLKLAQTMFDTKLPPGVKMLQPFSEESSIKKIAVQAFPEELFSVLRTVHLLRGLSVGLGINYSCAEQWRPIAEEALYLAGRLKGNDLKTVKRRHGLFKRIFGRVVGL
;
A
#
# COMPACT_ATOMS: atom_id res chain seq x y z
N MET A 1 -29.40 -17.29 17.20
CA MET A 1 -28.71 -15.99 17.30
C MET A 1 -28.98 -15.23 16.01
N HIS A 2 -29.89 -14.25 16.03
CA HIS A 2 -30.19 -13.42 14.86
C HIS A 2 -29.32 -12.16 14.98
N LEU A 3 -28.27 -12.08 14.16
CA LEU A 3 -27.46 -10.86 14.08
C LEU A 3 -28.31 -9.80 13.36
N PRO A 4 -28.54 -8.61 13.94
CA PRO A 4 -29.26 -7.53 13.27
C PRO A 4 -28.46 -7.12 12.02
N VAL A 5 -29.09 -7.23 10.85
CA VAL A 5 -28.52 -6.74 9.60
C VAL A 5 -28.68 -5.23 9.58
N ILE A 6 -27.57 -4.50 9.79
CA ILE A 6 -27.51 -3.07 9.54
C ILE A 6 -27.13 -2.90 8.07
N PRO A 7 -28.02 -2.37 7.21
CA PRO A 7 -27.73 -2.21 5.79
C PRO A 7 -26.49 -1.33 5.59
N ASN A 8 -25.63 -1.71 4.63
CA ASN A 8 -24.37 -1.04 4.28
C ASN A 8 -23.25 -1.12 5.33
N GLN A 9 -23.30 -2.08 6.25
CA GLN A 9 -22.18 -2.40 7.14
C GLN A 9 -21.57 -3.77 6.82
N VAL A 10 -20.27 -3.89 7.04
CA VAL A 10 -19.54 -5.16 6.93
C VAL A 10 -19.22 -5.64 8.34
N ALA A 11 -19.65 -6.84 8.68
CA ALA A 11 -19.32 -7.48 9.95
C ALA A 11 -17.98 -8.22 9.83
N LEU A 12 -17.02 -7.89 10.70
CA LEU A 12 -15.76 -8.64 10.86
C LEU A 12 -15.94 -9.65 11.99
N LEU A 13 -15.88 -10.94 11.64
CA LEU A 13 -16.21 -12.04 12.55
C LEU A 13 -14.99 -12.87 12.97
N ASP A 14 -13.95 -12.90 12.15
CA ASP A 14 -12.75 -13.71 12.36
C ASP A 14 -11.55 -12.82 12.71
N TYR A 15 -10.93 -13.12 13.86
CA TYR A 15 -9.76 -12.44 14.40
C TYR A 15 -8.57 -13.41 14.59
N GLY A 16 -8.64 -14.64 14.08
CA GLY A 16 -7.64 -15.67 14.30
C GLY A 16 -6.26 -15.40 13.67
N GLN A 17 -6.17 -14.43 12.76
CA GLN A 17 -4.94 -14.02 12.08
C GLN A 17 -4.47 -12.61 12.46
N VAL A 18 -4.96 -12.04 13.57
CA VAL A 18 -4.46 -10.75 14.09
C VAL A 18 -2.98 -10.88 14.46
N LYS A 19 -2.20 -9.86 14.09
CA LYS A 19 -0.76 -9.75 14.38
C LYS A 19 -0.45 -8.35 14.88
N ASP A 20 0.39 -8.27 15.89
CA ASP A 20 0.96 -7.00 16.36
C ASP A 20 2.16 -6.64 15.49
N LEU A 21 2.13 -5.43 14.92
CA LEU A 21 3.24 -4.88 14.15
C LEU A 21 4.00 -3.88 15.03
N PRO A 22 5.30 -4.07 15.28
CA PRO A 22 6.12 -3.13 16.05
C PRO A 22 6.02 -1.70 15.51
N ASP A 23 6.01 -0.70 16.41
CA ASP A 23 5.78 0.69 16.03
C ASP A 23 6.77 1.22 14.98
N ILE A 24 8.03 0.78 15.04
CA ILE A 24 9.05 1.15 14.05
C ILE A 24 8.60 0.70 12.65
N LEU A 25 8.15 -0.55 12.51
CA LEU A 25 7.67 -1.10 11.23
C LEU A 25 6.34 -0.49 10.83
N ARG A 26 5.44 -0.23 11.78
CA ARG A 26 4.14 0.42 11.54
C ARG A 26 4.32 1.83 10.95
N LEU A 27 5.21 2.62 11.53
CA LEU A 27 5.51 3.98 11.05
C LEU A 27 6.32 3.98 9.75
N GLY A 28 7.29 3.06 9.60
CA GLY A 28 8.00 2.87 8.33
C GLY A 28 7.05 2.46 7.20
N TYR A 29 6.07 1.61 7.49
CA TYR A 29 5.06 1.19 6.51
C TYR A 29 4.12 2.34 6.15
N ALA A 30 3.74 3.19 7.11
CA ALA A 30 2.99 4.41 6.84
C ALA A 30 3.74 5.34 5.87
N ASN A 31 5.05 5.51 6.02
CA ASN A 31 5.89 6.23 5.06
C ASN A 31 5.84 5.60 3.66
N LEU A 32 5.96 4.28 3.58
CA LEU A 32 5.89 3.55 2.31
C LEU A 32 4.53 3.73 1.62
N VAL A 33 3.43 3.67 2.37
CA VAL A 33 2.06 3.89 1.86
C VAL A 33 1.95 5.26 1.18
N ILE A 34 2.45 6.33 1.81
CA ILE A 34 2.43 7.67 1.22
C ILE A 34 3.32 7.72 -0.03
N ALA A 35 4.51 7.11 0.01
CA ALA A 35 5.41 7.07 -1.14
C ALA A 35 4.77 6.40 -2.36
N ILE A 36 4.08 5.26 -2.15
CA ILE A 36 3.34 4.57 -3.21
C ILE A 36 2.20 5.45 -3.73
N ALA A 37 1.41 6.03 -2.84
CA ALA A 37 0.27 6.87 -3.22
C ALA A 37 0.68 8.12 -4.03
N ASP A 38 1.83 8.72 -3.72
CA ASP A 38 2.37 9.87 -4.43
C ASP A 38 3.24 9.48 -5.65
N ASN A 39 3.42 8.19 -5.93
CA ASN A 39 4.34 7.66 -6.95
C ASN A 39 5.78 8.19 -6.79
N ASP A 40 6.23 8.31 -5.54
CA ASP A 40 7.55 8.83 -5.19
C ASP A 40 8.58 7.69 -5.05
N ALA A 41 9.36 7.51 -6.11
CA ALA A 41 10.38 6.46 -6.19
C ALA A 41 11.54 6.63 -5.19
N VAL A 42 11.88 7.88 -4.85
CA VAL A 42 12.96 8.18 -3.91
C VAL A 42 12.49 7.80 -2.51
N ARG A 43 11.32 8.29 -2.12
CA ARG A 43 10.74 8.00 -0.80
C ARG A 43 10.40 6.53 -0.62
N ALA A 44 9.99 5.83 -1.67
CA ALA A 44 9.76 4.39 -1.63
C ALA A 44 11.07 3.64 -1.33
N SER A 45 12.17 4.03 -1.98
CA SER A 45 13.49 3.43 -1.76
C SER A 45 14.01 3.70 -0.34
N GLU A 46 13.78 4.90 0.19
CA GLU A 46 14.09 5.25 1.59
C GLU A 46 13.27 4.41 2.57
N SER A 47 11.97 4.28 2.33
CA SER A 47 11.06 3.52 3.19
C SER A 47 11.43 2.03 3.23
N TYR A 48 11.88 1.45 2.11
CA TYR A 48 12.41 0.08 2.09
C TYR A 48 13.60 -0.11 3.02
N ARG A 49 14.56 0.84 3.01
CA ARG A 49 15.71 0.81 3.91
C ARG A 49 15.29 0.97 5.37
N GLU A 50 14.38 1.89 5.67
CA GLU A 50 13.85 2.10 7.03
C GLU A 50 13.13 0.84 7.55
N LEU A 51 12.41 0.15 6.68
CA LEU A 51 11.73 -1.11 6.99
C LEU A 51 12.68 -2.29 7.13
N GLY A 52 13.98 -2.16 6.86
CA GLY A 52 14.92 -3.29 6.86
C GLY A 52 14.74 -4.24 5.67
N ILE A 53 14.07 -3.80 4.60
CA ILE A 53 13.97 -4.56 3.35
C ILE A 53 15.24 -4.26 2.53
N HIS A 54 16.21 -5.17 2.59
CA HIS A 54 17.46 -5.02 1.85
C HIS A 54 17.32 -5.54 0.43
N THR A 55 17.69 -4.71 -0.54
CA THR A 55 17.56 -5.02 -1.97
C THR A 55 18.87 -4.74 -2.72
N LEU A 56 19.22 -5.61 -3.67
CA LEU A 56 20.26 -5.33 -4.68
C LEU A 56 19.61 -4.90 -5.98
N ILE A 57 20.02 -3.74 -6.47
CA ILE A 57 19.58 -3.17 -7.73
C ILE A 57 20.55 -3.58 -8.83
N ASN A 58 20.08 -4.36 -9.80
CA ASN A 58 20.91 -4.85 -10.91
C ASN A 58 20.60 -4.13 -12.24
N CYS A 59 19.98 -2.95 -12.19
CA CYS A 59 19.52 -2.22 -13.38
C CYS A 59 19.80 -0.70 -13.30
N LYS A 60 19.85 -0.05 -14.47
CA LYS A 60 20.11 1.40 -14.59
C LYS A 60 18.99 2.28 -14.02
N ASP A 61 17.73 1.82 -14.08
CA ASP A 61 16.54 2.54 -13.60
C ASP A 61 16.11 2.09 -12.19
N GLY A 62 17.08 1.90 -11.29
CA GLY A 62 16.89 1.27 -9.99
C GLY A 62 15.73 1.82 -9.16
N GLN A 63 15.62 3.14 -9.01
CA GLN A 63 14.55 3.77 -8.22
C GLN A 63 13.16 3.52 -8.80
N LYS A 64 13.02 3.56 -10.13
CA LYS A 64 11.74 3.32 -10.80
C LYS A 64 11.29 1.87 -10.64
N GLU A 65 12.22 0.93 -10.80
CA GLU A 65 11.92 -0.49 -10.56
C GLU A 65 11.64 -0.77 -9.07
N MET A 66 12.28 -0.04 -8.14
CA MET A 66 11.98 -0.12 -6.70
C MET A 66 10.55 0.32 -6.40
N LEU A 67 10.09 1.43 -6.98
CA LEU A 67 8.70 1.86 -6.84
C LEU A 67 7.72 0.81 -7.40
N LYS A 68 8.03 0.24 -8.56
CA LYS A 68 7.23 -0.83 -9.16
C LYS A 68 7.19 -2.08 -8.30
N LEU A 69 8.32 -2.45 -7.67
CA LEU A 69 8.38 -3.53 -6.69
C LEU A 69 7.51 -3.21 -5.48
N ALA A 70 7.59 -1.99 -4.94
CA ALA A 70 6.75 -1.53 -3.83
C ALA A 70 5.25 -1.60 -4.14
N GLN A 71 4.83 -1.14 -5.31
CA GLN A 71 3.44 -1.26 -5.78
C GLN A 71 3.00 -2.73 -5.95
N THR A 72 3.92 -3.57 -6.45
CA THR A 72 3.67 -5.01 -6.66
C THR A 72 3.58 -5.77 -5.33
N MET A 73 4.29 -5.36 -4.29
CA MET A 73 4.27 -6.02 -2.99
C MET A 73 3.19 -5.44 -2.06
N PHE A 74 3.02 -4.12 -2.05
CA PHE A 74 2.31 -3.42 -0.98
C PHE A 74 1.15 -2.53 -1.44
N ASP A 75 0.72 -2.65 -2.70
CA ASP A 75 -0.55 -2.08 -3.15
C ASP A 75 -1.43 -3.14 -3.81
N THR A 76 -2.73 -2.93 -3.85
CA THR A 76 -3.68 -3.84 -4.51
C THR A 76 -3.90 -3.50 -5.97
N LYS A 77 -3.63 -2.25 -6.38
CA LYS A 77 -3.86 -1.78 -7.75
C LYS A 77 -3.02 -2.57 -8.74
N LEU A 78 -3.64 -2.97 -9.84
CA LEU A 78 -2.94 -3.61 -10.94
C LEU A 78 -2.48 -2.57 -11.96
N PRO A 79 -1.31 -2.77 -12.60
CA PRO A 79 -0.89 -1.93 -13.72
C PRO A 79 -1.95 -1.94 -14.84
N PRO A 80 -2.08 -0.84 -15.61
CA PRO A 80 -3.02 -0.78 -16.72
C PRO A 80 -2.87 -1.96 -17.69
N GLY A 81 -3.99 -2.57 -18.09
CA GLY A 81 -4.01 -3.72 -19.00
C GLY A 81 -3.61 -5.06 -18.36
N VAL A 82 -3.17 -5.08 -17.11
CA VAL A 82 -2.81 -6.30 -16.39
C VAL A 82 -4.01 -6.80 -15.60
N LYS A 83 -4.44 -8.04 -15.88
CA LYS A 83 -5.51 -8.72 -15.12
C LYS A 83 -4.97 -9.57 -13.97
N MET A 84 -3.69 -9.96 -14.05
CA MET A 84 -3.02 -10.79 -13.06
C MET A 84 -1.51 -10.53 -13.10
N LEU A 85 -0.91 -10.33 -11.93
CA LEU A 85 0.55 -10.20 -11.84
C LEU A 85 1.22 -11.55 -12.13
N GLN A 86 2.27 -11.52 -12.94
CA GLN A 86 3.08 -12.69 -13.28
C GLN A 86 4.47 -12.57 -12.64
N PRO A 87 4.65 -13.03 -11.40
CA PRO A 87 5.90 -12.84 -10.65
C PRO A 87 7.12 -13.49 -11.32
N PHE A 88 6.90 -14.51 -12.16
CA PHE A 88 7.96 -15.24 -12.88
C PHE A 88 8.17 -14.79 -14.32
N SER A 89 7.44 -13.78 -14.80
CA SER A 89 7.69 -13.18 -16.12
C SER A 89 9.12 -12.62 -16.20
N GLU A 90 9.72 -12.62 -17.39
CA GLU A 90 11.05 -12.03 -17.61
C GLU A 90 11.11 -10.54 -17.25
N GLU A 91 9.99 -9.84 -17.44
CA GLU A 91 9.85 -8.42 -17.12
C GLU A 91 9.48 -8.11 -15.66
N SER A 92 9.44 -9.14 -14.80
CA SER A 92 9.13 -8.99 -13.37
C SER A 92 10.21 -8.20 -12.64
N SER A 93 9.81 -7.21 -11.85
CA SER A 93 10.75 -6.40 -11.06
C SER A 93 11.51 -7.22 -10.02
N ILE A 94 10.98 -8.38 -9.59
CA ILE A 94 11.67 -9.32 -8.69
C ILE A 94 12.93 -9.92 -9.36
N LYS A 95 12.95 -10.05 -10.69
CA LYS A 95 14.16 -10.49 -11.41
C LYS A 95 15.19 -9.36 -11.56
N LYS A 96 14.72 -8.11 -11.57
CA LYS A 96 15.56 -6.90 -11.74
C LYS A 96 16.11 -6.39 -10.40
N ILE A 97 15.42 -6.68 -9.30
CA ILE A 97 15.76 -6.30 -7.93
C ILE A 97 15.70 -7.53 -7.04
N ALA A 98 16.85 -7.99 -6.58
CA ALA A 98 16.93 -9.12 -5.66
C ALA A 98 16.66 -8.63 -4.23
N VAL A 99 15.65 -9.19 -3.57
CA VAL A 99 15.40 -8.97 -2.14
C VAL A 99 16.31 -9.89 -1.33
N GLN A 100 17.25 -9.33 -0.58
CA GLN A 100 18.23 -10.07 0.20
C GLN A 100 17.77 -10.34 1.64
N ALA A 101 17.06 -9.38 2.22
CA ALA A 101 16.51 -9.49 3.56
C ALA A 101 15.12 -8.88 3.59
N PHE A 102 14.22 -9.55 4.29
CA PHE A 102 12.85 -9.12 4.47
C PHE A 102 12.44 -9.43 5.92
N PRO A 103 12.05 -8.43 6.73
CA PRO A 103 11.63 -8.65 8.11
C PRO A 103 10.44 -9.57 8.22
N GLU A 104 10.45 -10.46 9.21
CA GLU A 104 9.44 -11.52 9.33
C GLU A 104 8.04 -10.94 9.57
N GLU A 105 7.95 -9.90 10.39
CA GLU A 105 6.69 -9.26 10.78
C GLU A 105 5.97 -8.67 9.56
N LEU A 106 6.71 -8.20 8.55
CA LEU A 106 6.14 -7.64 7.32
C LEU A 106 5.53 -8.72 6.41
N PHE A 107 5.79 -10.02 6.63
CA PHE A 107 5.13 -11.06 5.84
C PHE A 107 3.62 -11.08 6.09
N SER A 108 3.19 -10.75 7.32
CA SER A 108 1.77 -10.65 7.65
C SER A 108 1.08 -9.52 6.86
N VAL A 109 1.75 -8.37 6.75
CA VAL A 109 1.29 -7.21 5.98
C VAL A 109 1.24 -7.55 4.50
N LEU A 110 2.33 -8.10 3.95
CA LEU A 110 2.43 -8.51 2.54
C LEU A 110 1.32 -9.50 2.17
N ARG A 111 1.11 -10.53 3.00
CA ARG A 111 0.04 -11.51 2.80
C ARG A 111 -1.34 -10.87 2.82
N THR A 112 -1.59 -9.96 3.76
CA THR A 112 -2.87 -9.24 3.86
C THR A 112 -3.13 -8.44 2.59
N VAL A 113 -2.15 -7.67 2.10
CA VAL A 113 -2.28 -6.90 0.85
C VAL A 113 -2.54 -7.83 -0.34
N HIS A 114 -1.85 -8.97 -0.43
CA HIS A 114 -2.06 -9.92 -1.53
C HIS A 114 -3.44 -10.59 -1.49
N LEU A 115 -3.98 -10.90 -0.31
CA LEU A 115 -5.35 -11.38 -0.14
C LEU A 115 -6.37 -10.32 -0.56
N LEU A 116 -6.18 -9.06 -0.13
CA LEU A 116 -7.02 -7.93 -0.53
C LEU A 116 -6.94 -7.68 -2.05
N ARG A 117 -5.77 -7.87 -2.66
CA ARG A 117 -5.58 -7.82 -4.12
C ARG A 117 -6.41 -8.91 -4.79
N GLY A 118 -6.29 -10.16 -4.34
CA GLY A 118 -7.07 -11.28 -4.87
C GLY A 118 -8.58 -11.05 -4.77
N LEU A 119 -9.04 -10.53 -3.63
CA LEU A 119 -10.44 -10.14 -3.43
C LEU A 119 -10.87 -9.02 -4.39
N SER A 120 -10.07 -7.98 -4.53
CA SER A 120 -10.34 -6.86 -5.45
C SER A 120 -10.49 -7.35 -6.89
N VAL A 121 -9.58 -8.23 -7.34
CA VAL A 121 -9.64 -8.86 -8.66
C VAL A 121 -10.90 -9.72 -8.81
N GLY A 122 -11.22 -10.54 -7.80
CA GLY A 122 -12.42 -11.38 -7.80
C GLY A 122 -13.73 -10.59 -7.87
N LEU A 123 -13.76 -9.39 -7.28
CA LEU A 123 -14.87 -8.45 -7.35
C LEU A 123 -14.87 -7.58 -8.62
N GLY A 124 -13.85 -7.71 -9.48
CA GLY A 124 -13.73 -6.91 -10.71
C GLY A 124 -13.41 -5.43 -10.46
N ILE A 125 -12.87 -5.07 -9.29
CA ILE A 125 -12.51 -3.70 -8.93
C ILE A 125 -11.00 -3.48 -9.02
N ASN A 126 -10.58 -2.36 -9.62
CA ASN A 126 -9.18 -1.92 -9.58
C ASN A 126 -9.01 -0.86 -8.49
N TYR A 127 -8.68 -1.33 -7.29
CA TYR A 127 -8.62 -0.53 -6.07
C TYR A 127 -7.17 -0.40 -5.58
N SER A 128 -6.75 0.78 -5.11
CA SER A 128 -5.44 0.98 -4.47
C SER A 128 -5.60 1.10 -2.97
N CYS A 129 -5.10 0.14 -2.22
CA CYS A 129 -4.98 0.26 -0.76
C CYS A 129 -4.04 1.42 -0.38
N ALA A 130 -2.96 1.66 -1.12
CA ALA A 130 -2.03 2.74 -0.80
C ALA A 130 -2.69 4.13 -0.89
N GLU A 131 -3.44 4.40 -1.96
CA GLU A 131 -4.19 5.66 -2.11
C GLU A 131 -5.21 5.86 -0.98
N GLN A 132 -5.83 4.77 -0.52
CA GLN A 132 -6.95 4.78 0.42
C GLN A 132 -6.48 4.81 1.88
N TRP A 133 -5.36 4.18 2.18
CA TRP A 133 -4.73 4.18 3.49
C TRP A 133 -3.89 5.44 3.74
N ARG A 134 -3.60 6.24 2.70
CA ARG A 134 -2.86 7.50 2.82
C ARG A 134 -3.30 8.37 4.01
N PRO A 135 -4.60 8.67 4.23
CA PRO A 135 -5.00 9.53 5.35
C PRO A 135 -4.65 8.94 6.72
N ILE A 136 -4.79 7.62 6.86
CA ILE A 136 -4.48 6.87 8.08
C ILE A 136 -2.96 6.87 8.32
N ALA A 137 -2.19 6.68 7.27
CA ALA A 137 -0.73 6.73 7.31
C ALA A 137 -0.22 8.12 7.73
N GLU A 138 -0.80 9.19 7.18
CA GLU A 138 -0.46 10.57 7.52
C GLU A 138 -0.81 10.92 8.96
N GLU A 139 -1.99 10.49 9.43
CA GLU A 139 -2.39 10.64 10.82
C GLU A 139 -1.43 9.92 11.76
N ALA A 140 -1.08 8.67 11.45
CA ALA A 140 -0.12 7.89 12.24
C ALA A 140 1.26 8.59 12.34
N LEU A 141 1.76 9.13 11.22
CA LEU A 141 3.05 9.83 11.19
C LEU A 141 2.98 11.19 11.92
N TYR A 142 1.86 11.90 11.82
CA TYR A 142 1.65 13.15 12.55
C TYR A 142 1.62 12.93 14.06
N LEU A 143 0.86 11.93 14.52
CA LEU A 143 0.79 11.57 15.94
C LEU A 143 2.15 11.13 16.49
N ALA A 144 2.99 10.51 15.65
CA ALA A 144 4.36 10.15 15.99
C ALA A 144 5.38 11.31 15.86
N GLY A 145 4.93 12.53 15.50
CA GLY A 145 5.81 13.69 15.31
C GLY A 145 6.72 13.63 14.07
N ARG A 146 6.47 12.70 13.14
CA ARG A 146 7.25 12.48 11.91
C ARG A 146 6.75 13.30 10.72
N LEU A 147 5.59 13.95 10.86
CA LEU A 147 4.98 14.81 9.84
C LEU A 147 4.54 16.13 10.48
N LYS A 148 4.77 17.27 9.82
CA LYS A 148 4.43 18.59 10.37
C LYS A 148 2.99 18.97 10.03
N GLY A 149 2.35 19.78 10.88
CA GLY A 149 0.95 20.18 10.71
C GLY A 149 0.64 20.96 9.42
N ASN A 150 1.66 21.54 8.77
CA ASN A 150 1.50 22.21 7.47
C ASN A 150 1.35 21.20 6.31
N ASP A 151 1.95 20.02 6.44
CA ASP A 151 1.88 18.94 5.45
C ASP A 151 0.44 18.37 5.40
N LEU A 152 -0.19 18.21 6.56
CA LEU A 152 -1.60 17.78 6.70
C LEU A 152 -2.61 18.71 6.02
N LYS A 153 -2.40 20.03 6.06
CA LYS A 153 -3.32 21.02 5.43
C LYS A 153 -3.29 20.91 3.90
N THR A 154 -2.11 20.68 3.34
CA THR A 154 -1.92 20.45 1.90
C THR A 154 -2.60 19.15 1.48
N VAL A 155 -2.58 18.12 2.32
CA VAL A 155 -3.21 16.84 2.00
C VAL A 155 -4.72 16.85 2.15
N LYS A 156 -5.30 17.47 3.19
CA LYS A 156 -6.77 17.61 3.30
C LYS A 156 -7.37 18.28 2.06
N ARG A 157 -6.66 19.23 1.44
CA ARG A 157 -7.04 19.83 0.14
C ARG A 157 -7.01 18.83 -1.02
N ARG A 158 -5.97 17.98 -1.13
CA ARG A 158 -5.90 16.91 -2.15
C ARG A 158 -7.00 15.86 -1.97
N HIS A 159 -7.29 15.44 -0.74
CA HIS A 159 -8.32 14.44 -0.44
C HIS A 159 -9.73 14.95 -0.78
N GLY A 160 -10.03 16.24 -0.53
CA GLY A 160 -11.28 16.88 -0.97
C GLY A 160 -11.42 16.93 -2.50
N LEU A 161 -10.31 17.05 -3.23
CA LEU A 161 -10.28 16.99 -4.69
C LEU A 161 -10.55 15.57 -5.21
N PHE A 162 -9.89 14.56 -4.64
CA PHE A 162 -10.08 13.15 -5.00
C PHE A 162 -11.51 12.67 -4.70
N LYS A 163 -12.09 13.03 -3.55
CA LYS A 163 -13.49 12.69 -3.22
C LYS A 163 -14.49 13.32 -4.19
N ARG A 164 -14.21 14.54 -4.70
CA ARG A 164 -15.03 15.20 -5.74
C ARG A 164 -14.91 14.55 -7.11
N ILE A 165 -13.74 14.03 -7.46
CA ILE A 165 -13.50 13.37 -8.75
C ILE A 165 -14.13 11.97 -8.75
N PHE A 166 -13.89 11.16 -7.71
CA PHE A 166 -14.50 9.83 -7.60
C PHE A 166 -16.02 9.87 -7.40
N GLY A 167 -16.54 10.85 -6.66
CA GLY A 167 -17.99 11.05 -6.52
C GLY A 167 -18.71 11.41 -7.84
N ARG A 168 -17.98 11.84 -8.87
CA ARG A 168 -18.53 12.08 -10.22
C ARG A 168 -18.42 10.87 -11.15
N VAL A 169 -17.49 9.94 -10.90
CA VAL A 169 -17.25 8.77 -11.76
C VAL A 169 -18.13 7.57 -11.36
N VAL A 170 -18.57 7.50 -10.10
CA VAL A 170 -19.50 6.45 -9.61
C VAL A 170 -20.97 6.87 -9.74
N GLY A 171 -21.25 8.03 -10.34
CA GLY A 171 -22.58 8.61 -10.49
C GLY A 171 -23.21 8.50 -11.89
N LEU A 172 -22.79 7.52 -12.70
CA LEU A 172 -23.40 7.19 -14.00
C LEU A 172 -23.68 5.68 -14.08
#